data_AF-A0A377NGZ6-F1
#
_entry.id   AF-A0A377NGZ6-F1
#
_cell.length_a   1.000
_cell.length_b   1.000
_cell.length_c   1.000
_cell.angle_alpha   90.00
_cell.angle_beta   90.00
_cell.angle_gamma   90.00
#
_symmetry.space_group_name_H-M   'P 1'
#
loop_
_entity.id
_entity.type
_entity.pdbx_description
1 polymer ?
#
loop_
_entity_poly.entity_id
_entity_poly.type
_entity_poly.pdbx_seq_one_letter_code
_entity_poly.pdbx_strand_id
1 'polypeptide(L)' 'MSEATMSDPTEVETSALPLQFTEAAAHKVKNLISDEENPDLKLRVYITGGGCSGFQYGFHLR' A
#
# COMPACT_ATOMS: atom_id res chain seq x y z
N MET A 1 34.26 -4.31 32.69
CA MET A 1 33.16 -3.43 32.25
C MET A 1 32.65 -4.00 30.94
N SER A 2 31.48 -4.61 30.97
CA SER A 2 30.84 -5.25 29.83
C SER A 2 29.85 -4.26 29.26
N GLU A 3 30.18 -3.62 28.13
CA GLU A 3 29.20 -2.85 27.38
C GLU A 3 28.30 -3.83 26.63
N ALA A 4 27.05 -3.84 27.04
CA ALA A 4 25.98 -4.57 26.39
C ALA A 4 25.73 -3.95 25.02
N THR A 5 26.02 -4.69 23.96
CA THR A 5 25.43 -4.44 22.65
C THR A 5 23.96 -4.83 22.75
N MET A 6 23.12 -3.84 23.06
CA MET A 6 21.68 -3.94 22.96
C MET A 6 21.35 -3.84 21.47
N SER A 7 21.03 -4.98 20.86
CA SER A 7 20.49 -5.07 19.51
C SER A 7 19.25 -4.20 19.42
N ASP A 8 19.32 -3.11 18.67
CA ASP A 8 18.16 -2.33 18.25
C ASP A 8 17.36 -3.19 17.26
N PRO A 9 16.11 -3.59 17.56
CA PRO A 9 15.32 -4.42 16.67
C PRO A 9 14.39 -3.53 15.84
N THR A 10 14.93 -2.60 15.07
CA THR A 10 14.09 -1.82 14.15
C THR A 10 14.83 -1.43 12.87
N GLU A 11 15.55 -2.38 12.27
CA GLU A 11 15.84 -2.31 10.85
C GLU A 11 14.52 -2.56 10.11
N VAL A 12 13.75 -1.49 9.89
CA VAL A 12 12.67 -1.49 8.92
C VAL A 12 13.31 -1.74 7.57
N GLU A 13 13.35 -3.00 7.17
CA GLU A 13 13.65 -3.41 5.82
C GLU A 13 12.69 -2.65 4.89
N THR A 14 13.19 -1.54 4.35
CA THR A 14 12.56 -0.82 3.23
C THR A 14 12.87 -1.66 1.98
N SER A 15 12.42 -2.92 2.00
CA SER A 15 12.30 -3.72 0.80
C SER A 15 11.28 -2.97 -0.06
N ALA A 16 11.77 -2.27 -1.08
CA ALA A 16 10.97 -1.44 -1.96
C ALA A 16 9.66 -2.14 -2.28
N LEU A 17 8.56 -1.65 -1.70
CA LEU A 17 7.25 -2.23 -1.93
C LEU A 17 7.04 -2.28 -3.45
N PRO A 18 6.56 -3.41 -4.01
CA PRO A 18 6.37 -3.55 -5.46
C PRO A 18 5.36 -2.53 -6.02
N LEU A 19 4.65 -1.82 -5.13
CA LEU A 19 3.73 -0.75 -5.43
C LEU A 19 4.13 0.48 -4.59
N GLN A 20 4.45 1.59 -5.27
CA GLN A 20 4.56 2.88 -4.62
C GLN A 20 3.17 3.52 -4.53
N PHE A 21 2.75 3.84 -3.31
CA PHE A 21 1.51 4.56 -3.06
C PHE A 21 1.82 6.02 -2.78
N THR A 22 1.33 6.93 -3.62
CA THR A 22 1.61 8.37 -3.49
C THR A 22 0.62 9.05 -2.54
N GLU A 23 1.05 10.15 -1.93
CA GLU A 23 0.16 10.95 -1.06
C GLU A 23 -1.07 11.48 -1.80
N ALA A 24 -0.91 11.87 -3.07
CA ALA A 24 -2.04 12.29 -3.90
C ALA A 24 -3.10 11.19 -4.07
N ALA A 25 -2.68 9.92 -4.20
CA ALA A 25 -3.59 8.78 -4.25
C ALA A 25 -4.28 8.56 -2.90
N ALA A 26 -3.55 8.70 -1.79
CA ALA A 26 -4.10 8.59 -0.43
C ALA A 26 -5.22 9.61 -0.18
N HIS A 27 -5.00 10.88 -0.56
CA HIS A 27 -6.00 11.93 -0.45
C HIS A 27 -7.26 11.62 -1.28
N LYS A 28 -7.08 11.13 -2.51
CA LYS A 28 -8.21 10.78 -3.39
C LYS A 28 -9.06 9.66 -2.82
N VAL A 29 -8.41 8.62 -2.29
CA VAL A 29 -9.09 7.48 -1.63
C VAL A 29 -9.79 7.94 -0.36
N LYS A 30 -9.14 8.79 0.45
CA LYS A 30 -9.74 9.36 1.67
C LYS A 30 -10.99 10.19 1.37
N ASN A 31 -10.94 10.99 0.31
CA ASN A 31 -12.11 11.76 -0.13
C ASN A 31 -13.25 10.82 -0.53
N LEU A 32 -12.98 9.80 -1.37
CA LEU A 32 -13.99 8.81 -1.76
C LEU A 32 -14.62 8.08 -0.57
N ILE A 33 -13.82 7.70 0.44
CA ILE A 33 -14.33 7.09 1.68
C ILE A 33 -15.24 8.06 2.46
N SER A 34 -14.89 9.34 2.46
CA SER A 34 -15.64 10.39 3.17
C SER A 34 -16.93 10.75 2.45
N ASP A 35 -16.91 10.78 1.11
CA ASP A 35 -18.07 11.04 0.26
C ASP A 35 -19.10 9.90 0.32
N GLU A 36 -18.66 8.65 0.49
CA GLU A 36 -19.57 7.50 0.64
C GLU A 36 -20.04 7.26 2.08
N GLU A 37 -19.52 8.01 3.06
CA GLU A 37 -19.76 7.85 4.51
C GLU A 37 -19.56 6.41 5.03
N ASN A 38 -18.78 5.59 4.32
CA ASN A 38 -18.59 4.17 4.61
C ASN A 38 -17.15 3.91 5.08
N PRO A 39 -16.88 3.87 6.40
CA PRO A 39 -15.53 3.63 6.93
C PRO A 39 -15.01 2.22 6.66
N ASP A 40 -15.89 1.30 6.26
CA ASP A 40 -15.55 -0.07 5.88
C ASP A 40 -14.98 -0.20 4.46
N LEU A 41 -14.99 0.89 3.66
CA LEU A 41 -14.44 0.88 2.31
C LEU A 41 -12.92 0.68 2.33
N LYS A 42 -12.48 -0.38 1.65
CA LYS A 42 -11.08 -0.75 1.51
C LYS A 42 -10.64 -0.60 0.08
N LEU A 43 -9.48 0.02 -0.11
CA LEU A 43 -8.81 0.03 -1.39
C LEU A 43 -8.23 -1.36 -1.65
N ARG A 44 -8.73 -2.02 -2.68
CA ARG A 44 -8.16 -3.27 -3.18
C ARG A 44 -7.53 -3.06 -4.54
N VAL A 45 -6.23 -3.29 -4.61
CA VAL A 45 -5.48 -3.35 -5.86
C VAL A 45 -5.41 -4.80 -6.33
N TYR A 46 -5.56 -5.03 -7.62
CA TYR A 46 -5.44 -6.33 -8.24
C TYR A 46 -4.72 -6.23 -9.57
N ILE A 47 -4.03 -7.31 -9.92
CA ILE A 47 -3.31 -7.45 -11.16
C ILE A 47 -4.03 -8.52 -11.96
N THR A 48 -4.49 -8.16 -13.15
CA THR A 48 -5.17 -9.07 -14.06
C THR A 48 -4.23 -9.38 -15.22
N GLY A 49 -4.03 -10.66 -15.53
CA GLY A 49 -3.24 -11.06 -16.71
C GLY A 49 -3.95 -10.64 -18.00
N GLY A 50 -3.25 -9.93 -18.88
CA GLY A 50 -3.73 -9.46 -20.19
C GLY A 50 -3.26 -10.30 -21.38
N GLY A 51 -2.76 -11.52 -21.14
CA GLY A 51 -2.22 -12.39 -22.19
C GLY A 51 -0.88 -11.90 -22.75
N CYS A 52 -0.69 -11.94 -24.07
CA CYS A 52 0.57 -11.55 -24.73
C CYS A 52 0.87 -10.04 -24.65
N SER A 53 -0.09 -9.23 -24.19
CA SER A 53 -0.01 -7.77 -24.11
C SER A 53 0.42 -7.26 -22.72
N GLY A 54 0.68 -8.16 -21.76
CA GLY A 54 1.20 -7.81 -20.43
C GLY A 54 0.17 -7.90 -19.30
N PHE A 55 0.39 -7.13 -18.23
CA PHE A 55 -0.45 -7.12 -17.02
C PHE A 55 -1.30 -5.85 -16.95
N GLN A 56 -2.57 -6.00 -16.60
CA GLN A 56 -3.47 -4.89 -16.31
C GLN A 56 -3.51 -4.65 -14.80
N TYR A 57 -3.36 -3.40 -14.39
CA TYR A 57 -3.48 -2.99 -13.00
C TYR A 57 -4.85 -2.37 -12.79
N GLY A 58 -5.63 -2.94 -11.87
CA GLY A 58 -6.93 -2.44 -11.48
C GLY A 58 -6.95 -2.09 -9.99
N PHE A 59 -7.78 -1.12 -9.64
CA PHE A 59 -8.09 -0.81 -8.24
C PHE A 59 -9.61 -0.69 -8.08
N HIS A 60 -10.11 -1.13 -6.92
CA HIS A 60 -11.53 -1.06 -6.60
C HIS A 60 -11.69 -0.71 -5.12
N LEU A 61 -12.68 0.12 -4.81
CA LEU A 61 -13.10 0.45 -3.45
C LEU A 61 -14.29 -0.44 -3.10
N ARG A 62 -14.20 -1.19 -2.01
CA ARG A 62 -15.25 -2.10 -1.55
C ARG A 62 -15.03 -2.51 -0.10
#